data_AF-A0A7W8HMT1-F1
#
_entry.id   AF-A0A7W8HMT1-F1
#
_cell.length_a   1.000
_cell.length_b   1.000
_cell.length_c   1.000
_cell.angle_alpha   90.00
_cell.angle_beta   90.00
_cell.angle_gamma   90.00
#
_symmetry.space_group_name_H-M   'P 1'
#
loop_
_entity.id
_entity.type
_entity.pdbx_description
1 polymer ?
#
loop_
_entity_poly.entity_id
_entity_poly.type
_entity_poly.pdbx_seq_one_letter_code
_entity_poly.pdbx_strand_id
1 'polypeptide(L)' 'MSRKGRIVHIGLAVVIAAAVPTVAALVNGALVLEFIVLGAVIGFAYWYWGPQWPPL' A
#
# COMPACT_ATOMS: atom_id res chain seq x y z
N MET A 1 12.97 -3.23 -14.29
CA MET A 1 13.19 -3.00 -12.84
C MET A 1 14.15 -4.06 -12.29
N SER A 2 15.19 -3.66 -11.54
CA SER A 2 16.14 -4.62 -10.93
C SER A 2 15.47 -5.46 -9.83
N ARG A 3 16.05 -6.61 -9.45
CA ARG A 3 15.54 -7.45 -8.34
C ARG A 3 15.36 -6.63 -7.05
N LYS A 4 16.32 -5.76 -6.75
CA LYS A 4 16.27 -4.84 -5.60
C LYS A 4 15.09 -3.87 -5.71
N GLY A 5 14.90 -3.26 -6.88
CA GLY A 5 13.78 -2.35 -7.13
C GLY A 5 12.41 -3.03 -6.99
N ARG A 6 12.29 -4.30 -7.42
CA ARG A 6 11.06 -5.08 -7.25
C ARG A 6 10.73 -5.34 -5.78
N ILE A 7 11.74 -5.66 -4.97
CA ILE A 7 11.55 -5.89 -3.53
C ILE A 7 11.10 -4.60 -2.84
N VAL A 8 11.74 -3.47 -3.16
CA VAL A 8 11.36 -2.16 -2.61
C VAL A 8 9.94 -1.78 -3.02
N HIS A 9 9.58 -1.96 -4.29
CA HIS A 9 8.22 -1.69 -4.79
C HIS A 9 7.16 -2.52 -4.06
N ILE A 10 7.38 -3.83 -3.90
CA ILE A 10 6.45 -4.69 -3.17
C ILE A 10 6.40 -4.30 -1.69
N GLY A 11 7.55 -3.97 -1.08
CA GLY A 11 7.61 -3.53 0.30
C GLY A 11 6.79 -2.26 0.55
N LEU A 12 6.92 -1.26 -0.34
CA LEU A 12 6.15 -0.03 -0.27
C LEU A 12 4.64 -0.28 -0.44
N ALA A 13 4.25 -1.17 -1.35
CA ALA A 13 2.84 -1.54 -1.52
C ALA A 13 2.24 -2.11 -0.23
N VAL A 14 2.97 -2.98 0.47
CA VAL A 14 2.53 -3.58 1.74
C VAL A 14 2.47 -2.54 2.86
N VAL A 15 3.46 -1.65 2.94
CA VAL A 15 3.46 -0.55 3.93
C VAL A 15 2.25 0.36 3.72
N ILE A 16 1.98 0.75 2.48
CA ILE A 16 0.80 1.57 2.13
C ILE A 16 -0.49 0.84 2.50
N ALA A 17 -0.58 -0.46 2.19
CA ALA A 17 -1.77 -1.26 2.52
C ALA A 17 -2.03 -1.33 4.03
N ALA A 18 -0.98 -1.47 4.84
CA ALA A 18 -1.08 -1.55 6.29
C ALA A 18 -1.29 -0.18 6.96
N ALA A 19 -0.79 0.91 6.37
CA ALA A 19 -0.83 2.23 6.97
C ALA A 19 -2.26 2.71 7.28
N VAL A 20 -3.19 2.52 6.34
CA VAL A 20 -4.58 2.98 6.48
C VAL A 20 -5.32 2.32 7.65
N PRO A 21 -5.44 0.98 7.73
CA PRO A 21 -6.10 0.33 8.87
C PRO A 21 -5.36 0.58 10.19
N THR A 22 -4.03 0.69 10.16
CA THR A 22 -3.24 0.97 11.37
C THR A 22 -3.57 2.36 11.93
N VAL A 23 -3.54 3.40 11.10
CA VAL A 23 -3.86 4.76 11.53
C VAL A 23 -5.33 4.86 11.94
N ALA A 24 -6.24 4.23 11.19
CA ALA A 24 -7.66 4.21 11.53
C ALA A 24 -7.89 3.56 12.91
N ALA A 25 -7.24 2.43 13.22
CA ALA A 25 -7.32 1.79 14.52
C ALA A 25 -6.75 2.68 15.65
N LEU A 26 -5.62 3.35 15.41
CA LEU A 26 -5.00 4.24 16.39
C LEU A 26 -5.86 5.46 16.71
N VAL A 27 -6.51 6.06 15.71
CA VAL A 27 -7.32 7.27 15.86
C VAL A 27 -8.71 6.96 16.43
N ASN A 28 -9.36 5.90 15.94
CA ASN A 28 -10.74 5.58 16.29
C ASN A 28 -10.86 4.61 17.46
N GLY A 29 -9.76 3.96 17.89
CA GLY A 29 -9.77 2.89 18.90
C GLY A 29 -10.46 1.60 18.43
N ALA A 30 -10.82 1.52 17.15
CA ALA A 30 -11.51 0.39 16.55
C ALA A 30 -10.97 0.13 15.15
N LEU A 31 -10.73 -1.14 14.84
CA LEU A 31 -10.39 -1.60 13.51
C LEU A 31 -11.68 -2.01 12.80
N VAL A 32 -12.08 -1.24 11.79
CA VAL A 32 -13.29 -1.53 11.00
C VAL A 32 -12.89 -2.05 9.62
N LEU A 33 -13.69 -2.98 9.09
CA LEU A 33 -13.37 -3.72 7.86
C LEU A 33 -13.16 -2.79 6.65
N GLU A 34 -13.94 -1.71 6.56
CA GLU A 34 -13.87 -0.74 5.47
C GLU A 34 -12.47 -0.12 5.35
N PHE A 35 -11.79 0.14 6.47
CA PHE A 35 -10.43 0.69 6.46
C PHE A 35 -9.37 -0.34 6.06
N ILE A 36 -9.60 -1.62 6.35
CA ILE A 36 -8.75 -2.71 5.88
C ILE A 36 -8.87 -2.83 4.36
N VAL A 37 -10.10 -2.83 3.85
CA VAL A 37 -10.38 -2.88 2.41
C VAL A 37 -9.80 -1.65 1.72
N LEU A 38 -10.01 -0.45 2.28
CA LEU A 38 -9.46 0.80 1.74
C LEU A 38 -7.92 0.76 1.67
N GLY A 39 -7.26 0.35 2.75
CA GLY A 39 -5.81 0.17 2.76
C GLY A 39 -5.35 -0.80 1.68
N ALA A 40 -5.97 -1.98 1.60
CA ALA A 40 -5.65 -2.98 0.59
C ALA A 40 -5.82 -2.44 -0.84
N VAL A 41 -6.88 -1.70 -1.13
CA VAL A 41 -7.12 -1.07 -2.45
C VAL A 41 -6.03 -0.06 -2.77
N ILE A 42 -5.65 0.81 -1.82
CA ILE A 42 -4.62 1.83 -2.06
C ILE A 42 -3.24 1.19 -2.26
N GLY A 43 -2.88 0.21 -1.43
CA GLY A 43 -1.63 -0.54 -1.59
C GLY A 43 -1.57 -1.34 -2.88
N PHE A 44 -2.69 -1.95 -3.29
CA PHE A 44 -2.82 -2.63 -4.57
C PHE A 44 -2.71 -1.67 -5.74
N ALA A 45 -3.33 -0.49 -5.66
CA ALA A 45 -3.20 0.55 -6.69
C ALA A 45 -1.73 0.96 -6.86
N TYR A 46 -1.02 1.24 -5.76
CA TYR A 46 0.42 1.54 -5.82
C TYR A 46 1.20 0.40 -6.48
N TRP A 47 0.92 -0.85 -6.10
CA TRP A 47 1.59 -2.01 -6.68
C TRP A 47 1.34 -2.15 -8.18
N TYR A 48 0.08 -2.00 -8.62
CA TYR A 48 -0.37 -2.17 -10.00
C TYR A 48 0.24 -1.12 -10.94
N TRP A 49 0.19 0.16 -10.54
CA TRP A 49 0.66 1.26 -11.38
C TRP A 49 2.18 1.29 -11.51
N GLY A 50 2.92 0.72 -10.55
CA GLY A 50 4.36 0.48 -10.66
C GLY A 50 5.19 1.77 -10.79
N PRO A 51 6.53 1.68 -10.70
CA PRO A 51 7.38 2.80 -11.13
C PRO A 51 7.25 2.91 -12.66
N GLN A 52 6.52 3.91 -13.13
CA GLN A 52 6.30 4.20 -14.56
C GLN A 52 7.58 4.72 -15.24
N TRP A 53 8.79 4.28 -14.86
CA TRP A 53 10.05 4.79 -15.42
C TRP A 53 10.67 3.79 -16.43
N PRO A 54 10.91 4.21 -17.70
CA PRO A 54 10.69 5.55 -18.25
C PRO A 54 9.20 5.86 -18.42
N PRO A 55 8.77 7.10 -18.13
CA PRO A 55 7.44 7.54 -18.54
C PRO A 55 7.46 7.62 -20.06
N LEU A 56 6.45 6.98 -20.68
CA LEU A 56 6.11 6.95 -22.11
C LEU A 56 7.04 7.73 -23.06
#